data_AF-A0A7C5NQQ7-F1
#
_entry.id   AF-A0A7C5NQQ7-F1
#
_cell.length_a   1.000
_cell.length_b   1.000
_cell.length_c   1.000
_cell.angle_alpha   90.00
_cell.angle_beta   90.00
_cell.angle_gamma   90.00
#
_symmetry.space_group_name_H-M   'P 1'
#
loop_
_entity.id
_entity.type
_entity.pdbx_description
1 polymer ?
#
loop_
_entity_poly.entity_id
_entity_poly.type
_entity_poly.pdbx_seq_one_letter_code
_entity_poly.pdbx_strand_id
1 'polypeptide(L)'
;AALLLLAACAPAAGGPHTAPTPTATSAATLPPDVTLNPRITDAAEYRFYQLLPLDGIPPIYDPQFAPAAEAPLQDEELVLGAALGGQARAYPVAVLVFREMVNDELAGIPTLVTWRPICCTGLVHDRRTDGAPRTFGNAGALFMNALTWYGHETRSTWSQPWGRAIVGPLKGLQLHLLPFELPGSRRIQRRWR
;
A
#
# COMPACT_ATOMS: atom_id res chain seq x y z
N ALA A 1 16.87 15.02 6.60
CA ALA A 1 15.92 14.04 6.04
C ALA A 1 15.67 14.38 4.58
N ALA A 2 15.63 13.40 3.68
CA ALA A 2 15.25 13.64 2.29
C ALA A 2 13.71 13.62 2.16
N LEU A 3 13.14 14.59 1.45
CA LEU A 3 11.70 14.63 1.18
C LEU A 3 11.41 13.90 -0.13
N LEU A 4 10.75 12.75 -0.04
CA LEU A 4 10.25 12.01 -1.21
C LEU A 4 8.86 12.56 -1.56
N LEU A 5 8.76 13.28 -2.68
CA LEU A 5 7.57 14.01 -3.13
C LEU A 5 6.75 13.21 -4.15
N LEU A 6 5.42 13.41 -4.17
CA LEU A 6 4.48 12.92 -5.20
C LEU A 6 3.96 14.10 -6.07
N ALA A 7 2.92 13.90 -6.89
CA ALA A 7 2.54 14.84 -7.96
C ALA A 7 1.08 15.42 -8.01
N ALA A 8 0.88 16.69 -7.58
CA ALA A 8 -0.26 17.63 -7.80
C ALA A 8 0.03 19.07 -7.25
N CYS A 9 -0.62 19.60 -6.20
CA CYS A 9 -0.27 20.86 -5.46
C CYS A 9 -0.44 20.74 -3.92
N ALA A 10 0.17 21.65 -3.12
CA ALA A 10 0.43 21.52 -1.65
C ALA A 10 0.16 22.83 -0.84
N PRO A 11 0.52 23.03 0.47
CA PRO A 11 1.14 22.17 1.53
C PRO A 11 0.30 22.17 2.86
N ALA A 12 0.72 22.08 4.16
CA ALA A 12 1.95 22.05 5.01
C ALA A 12 1.54 21.65 6.48
N ALA A 13 2.37 21.39 7.52
CA ALA A 13 3.74 20.88 7.73
C ALA A 13 4.06 20.72 9.27
N GLY A 14 5.06 19.90 9.67
CA GLY A 14 5.57 19.72 11.07
C GLY A 14 5.19 18.36 11.72
N GLY A 15 5.94 17.69 12.61
CA GLY A 15 7.29 17.87 13.23
C GLY A 15 7.80 16.52 13.81
N PRO A 16 9.00 16.40 14.42
CA PRO A 16 9.64 15.10 14.72
C PRO A 16 9.23 14.45 16.06
N HIS A 17 9.24 13.12 16.12
CA HIS A 17 8.92 12.32 17.32
C HIS A 17 9.88 11.12 17.48
N THR A 18 10.19 10.73 18.72
CA THR A 18 11.21 9.72 19.05
C THR A 18 10.58 8.35 19.31
N ALA A 19 10.98 7.31 18.57
CA ALA A 19 10.40 5.97 18.70
C ALA A 19 11.04 5.14 19.85
N PRO A 20 10.26 4.37 20.62
CA PRO A 20 10.78 3.44 21.64
C PRO A 20 11.30 2.13 21.01
N THR A 21 12.18 1.44 21.74
CA THR A 21 12.72 0.13 21.34
C THR A 21 11.61 -0.95 21.25
N PRO A 22 11.50 -1.69 20.14
CA PRO A 22 10.50 -2.76 20.02
C PRO A 22 10.85 -3.95 20.92
N THR A 23 9.94 -4.28 21.83
CA THR A 23 9.99 -5.57 22.54
C THR A 23 9.66 -6.69 21.55
N ALA A 24 10.33 -7.84 21.65
CA ALA A 24 10.13 -8.95 20.72
C ALA A 24 8.70 -9.50 20.81
N THR A 25 7.88 -9.22 19.78
CA THR A 25 6.51 -9.72 19.67
C THR A 25 6.52 -11.25 19.51
N SER A 26 5.70 -11.94 20.30
CA SER A 26 5.52 -13.39 20.20
C SER A 26 5.09 -13.79 18.78
N ALA A 27 5.62 -14.91 18.27
CA ALA A 27 5.32 -15.38 16.92
C ALA A 27 3.81 -15.62 16.76
N ALA A 28 3.19 -14.88 15.83
CA ALA A 28 1.75 -14.93 15.62
C ALA A 28 1.33 -16.31 15.07
N THR A 29 0.62 -17.07 15.90
CA THR A 29 -0.05 -18.31 15.49
C THR A 29 -0.96 -18.03 14.29
N LEU A 30 -1.08 -19.01 13.39
CA LEU A 30 -2.05 -18.99 12.29
C LEU A 30 -3.45 -18.60 12.82
N PRO A 31 -4.17 -17.68 12.15
CA PRO A 31 -5.61 -17.54 12.37
C PRO A 31 -6.26 -18.93 12.17
N PRO A 32 -7.23 -19.32 13.03
CA PRO A 32 -7.74 -20.69 13.11
C PRO A 32 -8.52 -21.15 11.87
N ASP A 33 -8.65 -20.27 10.88
CA ASP A 33 -9.51 -20.34 9.72
C ASP A 33 -8.74 -19.96 8.42
N VAL A 34 -7.42 -20.15 8.42
CA VAL A 34 -6.56 -20.26 7.23
C VAL A 34 -6.35 -21.74 6.91
N THR A 35 -6.97 -22.24 5.84
CA THR A 35 -6.81 -23.63 5.41
C THR A 35 -5.45 -23.86 4.77
N LEU A 36 -4.68 -24.83 5.29
CA LEU A 36 -3.42 -25.27 4.71
C LEU A 36 -3.67 -25.95 3.35
N ASN A 37 -2.81 -25.67 2.36
CA ASN A 37 -2.81 -26.38 1.08
C ASN A 37 -2.23 -27.79 1.28
N PRO A 38 -2.92 -28.89 0.91
CA PRO A 38 -2.44 -30.25 1.14
C PRO A 38 -1.17 -30.64 0.36
N ARG A 39 -0.70 -29.81 -0.59
CA ARG A 39 0.61 -29.96 -1.24
C ARG A 39 1.77 -29.35 -0.45
N ILE A 40 1.47 -28.54 0.56
CA ILE A 40 2.44 -27.86 1.44
C ILE A 40 2.34 -28.55 2.81
N THR A 41 3.31 -29.42 3.08
CA THR A 41 3.41 -30.15 4.35
C THR A 41 3.99 -29.30 5.48
N ASP A 42 4.65 -28.18 5.16
CA ASP A 42 5.14 -27.24 6.15
C ASP A 42 4.09 -26.19 6.52
N ALA A 43 3.50 -26.35 7.71
CA ALA A 43 2.58 -25.37 8.29
C ALA A 43 3.24 -24.00 8.60
N ALA A 44 4.56 -23.84 8.41
CA ALA A 44 5.25 -22.56 8.52
C ALA A 44 5.11 -21.65 7.29
N GLU A 45 4.79 -22.17 6.10
CA GLU A 45 4.64 -21.33 4.89
C GLU A 45 3.48 -20.32 5.01
N TYR A 46 2.41 -20.73 5.71
CA TYR A 46 1.22 -19.91 5.94
C TYR A 46 1.34 -18.96 7.13
N ARG A 47 2.43 -19.00 7.92
CA ARG A 47 2.54 -18.21 9.15
C ARG A 47 2.55 -16.71 8.89
N PHE A 48 2.07 -15.96 9.87
CA PHE A 48 2.27 -14.52 9.95
C PHE A 48 3.62 -14.24 10.61
N TYR A 49 4.53 -13.65 9.85
CA TYR A 49 5.82 -13.20 10.34
C TYR A 49 5.69 -11.70 10.65
N GLN A 50 5.47 -11.38 11.93
CA GLN A 50 5.53 -10.00 12.42
C GLN A 50 6.99 -9.56 12.50
N LEU A 51 7.40 -8.61 11.65
CA LEU A 51 8.79 -8.15 11.53
C LEU A 51 9.00 -6.75 12.13
N LEU A 52 7.97 -5.92 12.04
CA LEU A 52 7.93 -4.53 12.50
C LEU A 52 6.66 -4.31 13.34
N PRO A 53 6.56 -3.22 14.14
CA PRO A 53 5.27 -2.76 14.63
C PRO A 53 4.36 -2.34 13.47
N LEU A 54 3.07 -2.18 13.77
CA LEU A 54 2.12 -1.52 12.87
C LEU A 54 2.65 -0.14 12.47
N ASP A 55 2.57 0.19 11.18
CA ASP A 55 3.11 1.41 10.57
C ASP A 55 4.62 1.64 10.77
N GLY A 56 5.37 0.57 11.10
CA GLY A 56 6.84 0.58 11.15
C GLY A 56 7.51 0.90 9.80
N ILE A 57 6.80 0.66 8.68
CA ILE A 57 6.99 1.37 7.42
C ILE A 57 5.78 2.32 7.28
N PRO A 58 5.92 3.62 7.56
CA PRO A 58 4.78 4.52 7.70
C PRO A 58 4.18 4.91 6.33
N PRO A 59 2.91 4.53 6.04
CA PRO A 59 2.22 4.89 4.81
C PRO A 59 2.09 6.39 4.60
N ILE A 60 1.75 6.76 3.37
CA ILE A 60 1.30 8.11 3.04
C ILE A 60 -0.23 8.14 3.22
N TYR A 61 -0.72 8.96 4.15
CA TYR A 61 -2.15 9.17 4.42
C TYR A 61 -2.71 10.46 3.82
N ASP A 62 -1.83 11.42 3.55
CA ASP A 62 -2.09 12.67 2.82
C ASP A 62 -0.99 12.79 1.75
N PRO A 63 -1.23 12.35 0.51
CA PRO A 63 -0.23 12.41 -0.55
C PRO A 63 -0.04 13.85 -1.02
N GLN A 64 1.22 14.32 -1.04
CA GLN A 64 1.60 15.71 -1.28
C GLN A 64 2.64 15.85 -2.41
N PHE A 65 2.68 17.04 -3.02
CA PHE A 65 2.30 17.06 -4.43
C PHE A 65 2.85 18.26 -5.26
N ALA A 66 3.43 17.99 -6.46
CA ALA A 66 3.80 18.98 -7.53
C ALA A 66 3.38 18.56 -8.98
N PRO A 67 3.05 19.43 -9.95
CA PRO A 67 2.45 19.04 -11.25
C PRO A 67 3.31 18.15 -12.17
N ALA A 68 2.71 17.41 -13.12
CA ALA A 68 3.43 16.41 -13.95
C ALA A 68 4.56 16.93 -14.86
N ALA A 69 4.63 18.24 -15.11
CA ALA A 69 5.72 18.92 -15.82
C ALA A 69 6.78 19.55 -14.88
N GLU A 70 6.50 19.58 -13.58
CA GLU A 70 7.33 20.17 -12.51
C GLU A 70 7.86 19.09 -11.54
N ALA A 71 7.22 17.92 -11.51
CA ALA A 71 7.60 16.78 -10.71
C ALA A 71 9.04 16.34 -11.06
N PRO A 72 9.96 16.20 -10.08
CA PRO A 72 11.39 16.00 -10.30
C PRO A 72 11.75 14.55 -10.65
N LEU A 73 10.91 13.89 -11.45
CA LEU A 73 11.10 12.51 -11.89
C LEU A 73 12.29 12.43 -12.86
N GLN A 74 13.03 11.33 -12.78
CA GLN A 74 14.05 11.05 -13.79
C GLN A 74 13.42 10.60 -15.11
N ASP A 75 14.16 10.79 -16.19
CA ASP A 75 13.87 10.18 -17.48
C ASP A 75 13.71 8.65 -17.33
N GLU A 76 12.68 8.10 -17.97
CA GLU A 76 12.27 6.68 -17.88
C GLU A 76 11.92 6.13 -16.47
N GLU A 77 11.97 6.93 -15.39
CA GLU A 77 11.74 6.47 -14.01
C GLU A 77 10.45 5.64 -13.86
N LEU A 78 10.57 4.44 -13.28
CA LEU A 78 9.43 3.55 -13.11
C LEU A 78 8.42 4.13 -12.13
N VAL A 79 7.19 4.32 -12.62
CA VAL A 79 6.06 4.85 -11.87
C VAL A 79 4.92 3.82 -11.91
N LEU A 80 4.22 3.65 -10.78
CA LEU A 80 2.87 3.10 -10.84
C LEU A 80 1.93 4.22 -11.30
N GLY A 81 1.17 3.97 -12.34
CA GLY A 81 0.21 4.90 -12.91
C GLY A 81 -1.23 4.45 -12.69
N ALA A 82 -2.10 5.35 -12.22
CA ALA A 82 -3.55 5.12 -12.14
C ALA A 82 -4.29 6.25 -12.87
N ALA A 83 -5.36 5.92 -13.60
CA ALA A 83 -6.18 6.89 -14.32
C ALA A 83 -7.67 6.53 -14.22
N LEU A 84 -8.48 7.43 -13.64
CA LEU A 84 -9.89 7.23 -13.32
C LEU A 84 -10.65 8.54 -13.54
N GLY A 85 -11.86 8.50 -14.10
CA GLY A 85 -12.73 9.69 -14.21
C GLY A 85 -12.15 10.88 -14.96
N GLY A 86 -11.18 10.66 -15.86
CA GLY A 86 -10.45 11.73 -16.56
C GLY A 86 -9.29 12.37 -15.78
N GLN A 87 -9.08 11.98 -14.52
CA GLN A 87 -7.91 12.34 -13.73
C GLN A 87 -6.88 11.20 -13.73
N ALA A 88 -5.61 11.52 -13.47
CA ALA A 88 -4.55 10.52 -13.37
C ALA A 88 -3.48 10.88 -12.34
N ARG A 89 -2.79 9.86 -11.82
CA ARG A 89 -1.73 9.95 -10.80
C ARG A 89 -0.55 9.07 -11.19
N ALA A 90 0.65 9.56 -10.95
CA ALA A 90 1.89 8.79 -11.03
C ALA A 90 2.52 8.71 -9.64
N TYR A 91 2.82 7.49 -9.19
CA TYR A 91 3.42 7.18 -7.91
C TYR A 91 4.80 6.56 -8.19
N PRO A 92 5.91 7.31 -8.01
CA PRO A 92 7.23 6.81 -8.37
C PRO A 92 7.63 5.63 -7.49
N VAL A 93 8.18 4.58 -8.10
CA VAL A 93 8.64 3.41 -7.36
C VAL A 93 9.75 3.78 -6.37
N ALA A 94 10.54 4.81 -6.66
CA ALA A 94 11.51 5.40 -5.73
C ALA A 94 10.86 5.93 -4.43
N VAL A 95 9.61 6.37 -4.45
CA VAL A 95 8.85 6.74 -3.24
C VAL A 95 8.21 5.51 -2.61
N LEU A 96 7.56 4.68 -3.44
CA LEU A 96 6.80 3.51 -2.99
C LEU A 96 7.68 2.44 -2.32
N VAL A 97 8.96 2.30 -2.68
CA VAL A 97 9.91 1.38 -2.02
C VAL A 97 10.14 1.70 -0.53
N PHE A 98 10.05 2.97 -0.13
CA PHE A 98 10.26 3.39 1.27
C PHE A 98 8.95 3.57 2.07
N ARG A 99 7.79 3.41 1.41
CA ARG A 99 6.47 3.71 1.99
C ARG A 99 5.47 2.56 1.89
N GLU A 100 5.65 1.69 0.90
CA GLU A 100 4.82 0.54 0.51
C GLU A 100 3.32 0.81 0.26
N MET A 101 2.77 1.93 0.72
CA MET A 101 1.34 2.22 0.76
C MET A 101 1.06 3.72 0.66
N VAL A 102 0.02 4.07 -0.10
CA VAL A 102 -0.58 5.41 -0.17
C VAL A 102 -2.11 5.28 -0.11
N ASN A 103 -2.72 5.96 0.85
CA ASN A 103 -4.17 6.22 0.86
C ASN A 103 -4.37 7.55 0.11
N ASP A 104 -4.91 7.51 -1.11
CA ASP A 104 -5.22 8.71 -1.93
C ASP A 104 -6.75 8.84 -2.13
N GLU A 105 -7.15 9.89 -2.83
CA GLU A 105 -8.45 9.98 -3.49
C GLU A 105 -8.25 10.47 -4.94
N LEU A 106 -8.70 9.67 -5.91
CA LEU A 106 -8.54 9.95 -7.34
C LEU A 106 -9.92 10.02 -8.00
N ALA A 107 -10.26 11.18 -8.58
CA ALA A 107 -11.57 11.47 -9.17
C ALA A 107 -12.77 11.16 -8.23
N GLY A 108 -12.62 11.42 -6.92
CA GLY A 108 -13.65 11.14 -5.92
C GLY A 108 -13.78 9.66 -5.54
N ILE A 109 -12.88 8.80 -6.02
CA ILE A 109 -12.76 7.39 -5.59
C ILE A 109 -11.66 7.31 -4.54
N PRO A 110 -11.96 6.91 -3.29
CA PRO A 110 -10.96 6.61 -2.30
C PRO A 110 -10.08 5.44 -2.77
N THR A 111 -8.78 5.66 -2.94
CA THR A 111 -7.85 4.64 -3.46
C THR A 111 -6.82 4.22 -2.41
N LEU A 112 -6.48 2.94 -2.43
CA LEU A 112 -5.30 2.39 -1.76
C LEU A 112 -4.32 1.92 -2.84
N VAL A 113 -3.21 2.65 -3.00
CA VAL A 113 -2.06 2.22 -3.80
C VAL A 113 -1.10 1.49 -2.89
N THR A 114 -0.60 0.33 -3.34
CA THR A 114 0.42 -0.43 -2.61
C THR A 114 1.54 -0.91 -3.51
N TRP A 115 2.68 -1.26 -2.90
CA TRP A 115 3.88 -1.76 -3.56
C TRP A 115 4.61 -2.72 -2.63
N ARG A 116 4.87 -3.96 -3.10
CA ARG A 116 5.77 -4.90 -2.40
C ARG A 116 7.14 -4.92 -3.10
N PRO A 117 8.21 -4.39 -2.46
CA PRO A 117 9.54 -4.31 -3.08
C PRO A 117 10.11 -5.68 -3.53
N ILE A 118 9.90 -6.73 -2.73
CA ILE A 118 10.49 -8.07 -2.94
C ILE A 118 10.11 -8.73 -4.28
N CYS A 119 8.99 -8.35 -4.90
CA CYS A 119 8.61 -8.83 -6.24
C CYS A 119 8.11 -7.72 -7.17
N CYS A 120 8.51 -6.48 -6.91
CA CYS A 120 8.15 -5.30 -7.72
C CYS A 120 6.66 -5.22 -8.10
N THR A 121 5.78 -5.63 -7.18
CA THR A 121 4.34 -5.77 -7.46
C THR A 121 3.58 -4.65 -6.79
N GLY A 122 3.08 -3.72 -7.61
CA GLY A 122 2.15 -2.69 -7.19
C GLY A 122 0.71 -3.02 -7.58
N LEU A 123 -0.24 -2.55 -6.77
CA LEU A 123 -1.68 -2.74 -6.96
C LEU A 123 -2.43 -1.48 -6.50
N VAL A 124 -3.55 -1.17 -7.17
CA VAL A 124 -4.46 -0.07 -6.80
C VAL A 124 -5.83 -0.63 -6.53
N HIS A 125 -6.38 -0.37 -5.35
CA HIS A 125 -7.71 -0.82 -4.96
C HIS A 125 -8.62 0.37 -4.62
N ASP A 126 -9.92 0.20 -4.81
CA ASP A 126 -10.93 1.02 -4.14
C ASP A 126 -10.90 0.67 -2.65
N ARG A 127 -10.63 1.65 -1.79
CA ARG A 127 -10.50 1.41 -0.33
C ARG A 127 -11.82 1.52 0.43
N ARG A 128 -12.95 1.50 -0.28
CA ARG A 128 -14.28 1.44 0.34
C ARG A 128 -14.68 0.01 0.72
N THR A 129 -15.28 -0.15 1.89
CA THR A 129 -16.06 -1.34 2.26
C THR A 129 -17.42 -0.88 2.74
N ASP A 130 -18.48 -1.62 2.42
CA ASP A 130 -19.85 -1.28 2.86
C ASP A 130 -20.28 0.15 2.41
N GLY A 131 -19.73 0.61 1.29
CA GLY A 131 -19.89 1.97 0.74
C GLY A 131 -18.99 3.05 1.36
N ALA A 132 -18.45 2.84 2.56
CA ALA A 132 -17.65 3.83 3.29
C ALA A 132 -16.13 3.67 3.04
N PRO A 133 -15.36 4.76 2.89
CA PRO A 133 -13.90 4.68 2.83
C PRO A 133 -13.31 4.11 4.12
N ARG A 134 -12.25 3.30 3.98
CA ARG A 134 -11.41 2.84 5.08
C ARG A 134 -10.01 3.45 4.99
N THR A 135 -9.29 3.40 6.11
CA THR A 135 -7.92 3.88 6.25
C THR A 135 -7.02 2.67 6.48
N PHE A 136 -6.00 2.50 5.63
CA PHE A 136 -5.17 1.31 5.66
C PHE A 136 -3.73 1.64 6.07
N GLY A 137 -3.28 0.96 7.13
CA GLY A 137 -1.94 1.05 7.69
C GLY A 137 -1.08 -0.15 7.33
N ASN A 138 0.25 0.00 7.39
CA ASN A 138 1.17 -1.10 7.13
C ASN A 138 1.12 -2.07 8.32
N ALA A 139 0.87 -3.37 8.09
CA ALA A 139 0.71 -4.32 9.20
C ALA A 139 2.05 -4.75 9.83
N GLY A 140 3.20 -4.31 9.29
CA GLY A 140 4.53 -4.69 9.77
C GLY A 140 4.82 -6.19 9.65
N ALA A 141 4.04 -6.92 8.85
CA ALA A 141 3.99 -8.38 8.83
C ALA A 141 3.88 -8.94 7.40
N LEU A 142 4.39 -10.17 7.25
CA LEU A 142 4.27 -10.94 6.01
C LEU A 142 3.36 -12.17 6.22
N PHE A 143 2.57 -12.49 5.20
CA PHE A 143 1.76 -13.73 5.10
C PHE A 143 2.09 -14.42 3.78
N MET A 144 2.57 -15.67 3.81
CA MET A 144 3.15 -16.35 2.64
C MET A 144 4.21 -15.48 1.93
N ASN A 145 5.07 -14.81 2.71
CA ASN A 145 6.03 -13.78 2.29
C ASN A 145 5.43 -12.51 1.62
N ALA A 146 4.13 -12.43 1.39
CA ALA A 146 3.48 -11.27 0.80
C ALA A 146 3.24 -10.13 1.82
N LEU A 147 3.21 -8.89 1.32
CA LEU A 147 2.90 -7.70 2.11
C LEU A 147 1.48 -7.81 2.69
N THR A 148 1.31 -7.41 3.95
CA THR A 148 -0.01 -7.29 4.58
C THR A 148 -0.26 -5.88 5.11
N TRP A 149 -1.52 -5.46 5.06
CA TRP A 149 -1.99 -4.19 5.60
C TRP A 149 -3.14 -4.40 6.58
N TYR A 150 -3.40 -3.43 7.45
CA TYR A 150 -4.51 -3.48 8.40
C TYR A 150 -5.46 -2.30 8.21
N GLY A 151 -6.77 -2.53 8.36
CA GLY A 151 -7.75 -1.44 8.39
C GLY A 151 -7.78 -0.80 9.78
N HIS A 152 -7.69 0.53 9.87
CA HIS A 152 -7.65 1.23 11.16
C HIS A 152 -8.96 1.04 11.94
N GLU A 153 -10.09 1.12 11.24
CA GLU A 153 -11.44 1.14 11.81
C GLU A 153 -11.87 -0.24 12.34
N THR A 154 -11.37 -1.33 11.76
CA THR A 154 -11.79 -2.70 12.10
C THR A 154 -10.68 -3.59 12.64
N ARG A 155 -9.42 -3.13 12.57
CA ARG A 155 -8.22 -3.91 12.92
C ARG A 155 -8.07 -5.23 12.13
N SER A 156 -8.81 -5.40 11.04
CA SER A 156 -8.71 -6.55 10.14
C SER A 156 -7.42 -6.49 9.33
N THR A 157 -6.71 -7.61 9.17
CA THR A 157 -5.46 -7.73 8.38
C THR A 157 -5.74 -8.37 7.02
N TRP A 158 -5.04 -7.91 5.98
CA TRP A 158 -5.34 -8.20 4.57
C TRP A 158 -4.10 -8.68 3.81
N SER A 159 -4.29 -9.54 2.81
CA SER A 159 -3.26 -9.98 1.86
C SER A 159 -3.19 -9.01 0.67
N GLN A 160 -2.01 -8.42 0.40
CA GLN A 160 -1.84 -7.52 -0.75
C GLN A 160 -2.13 -8.18 -2.09
N PRO A 161 -1.57 -9.37 -2.46
CA PRO A 161 -1.82 -10.01 -3.74
C PRO A 161 -3.27 -10.49 -3.96
N TRP A 162 -4.08 -10.54 -2.91
CA TRP A 162 -5.50 -10.92 -3.00
C TRP A 162 -6.46 -9.75 -2.86
N GLY A 163 -5.98 -8.57 -2.43
CA GLY A 163 -6.84 -7.45 -2.03
C GLY A 163 -7.83 -7.81 -0.91
N ARG A 164 -7.58 -8.87 -0.12
CA ARG A 164 -8.60 -9.57 0.67
C ARG A 164 -8.24 -9.68 2.15
N ALA A 165 -9.21 -9.43 3.02
CA ALA A 165 -9.10 -9.60 4.46
C ALA A 165 -8.88 -11.09 4.81
N ILE A 166 -7.82 -11.36 5.56
CA ILE A 166 -7.37 -12.70 5.97
C ILE A 166 -7.43 -12.90 7.50
N VAL A 167 -7.58 -11.82 8.29
CA VAL A 167 -7.79 -11.86 9.75
C VAL A 167 -8.78 -10.76 10.17
N GLY A 168 -9.56 -11.00 11.22
CA GLY A 168 -10.38 -9.99 11.88
C GLY A 168 -11.80 -9.81 11.32
N PRO A 169 -12.55 -8.80 11.79
CA PRO A 169 -14.00 -8.65 11.54
C PRO A 169 -14.44 -8.65 10.08
N LEU A 170 -13.60 -8.20 9.13
CA LEU A 170 -13.93 -8.15 7.70
C LEU A 170 -13.44 -9.38 6.90
N LYS A 171 -12.92 -10.43 7.56
CA LYS A 171 -12.29 -11.58 6.90
C LYS A 171 -13.14 -12.19 5.79
N GLY A 172 -12.52 -12.43 4.64
CA GLY A 172 -13.17 -12.88 3.41
C GLY A 172 -13.57 -11.76 2.46
N LEU A 173 -13.82 -10.53 2.96
CA LEU A 173 -14.12 -9.36 2.12
C LEU A 173 -12.90 -9.01 1.26
N GLN A 174 -13.13 -8.74 -0.03
CA GLN A 174 -12.11 -8.38 -1.01
C GLN A 174 -12.40 -6.98 -1.58
N LEU A 175 -11.37 -6.14 -1.61
CA LEU A 175 -11.43 -4.81 -2.23
C LEU A 175 -11.48 -4.93 -3.76
N HIS A 176 -12.14 -3.96 -4.42
CA HIS A 176 -12.18 -3.90 -5.87
C HIS A 176 -10.84 -3.40 -6.43
N LEU A 177 -10.22 -4.16 -7.32
CA LEU A 177 -9.00 -3.76 -8.02
C LEU A 177 -9.33 -2.76 -9.13
N LEU A 178 -8.67 -1.60 -9.10
CA LEU A 178 -8.85 -0.51 -10.07
C LEU A 178 -7.81 -0.58 -11.20
N PRO A 179 -8.10 -0.04 -12.40
CA PRO A 179 -7.13 0.01 -13.50
C PRO A 179 -5.84 0.78 -13.15
N PHE A 180 -4.69 0.15 -13.40
CA PHE A 180 -3.35 0.75 -13.27
C PHE A 180 -2.39 0.23 -14.35
N GLU A 181 -1.26 0.92 -14.55
CA GLU A 181 -0.13 0.46 -15.37
C GLU A 181 1.22 0.73 -14.67
N LEU A 182 2.29 0.04 -15.09
CA LEU A 182 3.67 0.24 -14.59
C LEU A 182 4.64 0.67 -15.71
N PRO A 183 4.49 1.89 -16.29
CA PRO A 183 5.38 2.41 -17.33
C PRO A 183 6.54 3.25 -16.74
N GLY A 184 7.51 3.60 -17.59
CA GLY A 184 8.45 4.69 -17.30
C GLY A 184 7.80 6.07 -17.43
N SER A 185 8.28 7.02 -16.64
CA SER A 185 7.77 8.39 -16.45
C SER A 185 7.39 9.10 -17.76
N ARG A 186 8.29 9.11 -18.75
CA ARG A 186 8.11 9.75 -20.06
C ARG A 186 6.91 9.25 -20.85
N ARG A 187 6.47 8.00 -20.66
CA ARG A 187 5.27 7.46 -21.33
C ARG A 187 3.99 8.03 -20.72
N ILE A 188 3.96 8.24 -19.40
CA ILE A 188 2.84 8.89 -18.71
C ILE A 188 2.77 10.38 -19.04
N GLN A 189 3.91 11.10 -18.98
CA GLN A 189 4.01 12.52 -19.34
C GLN A 189 3.65 12.85 -20.80
N ARG A 190 3.50 11.84 -21.66
CA ARG A 190 2.99 11.97 -23.04
C ARG A 190 1.55 11.52 -23.23
N ARG A 191 1.02 10.71 -22.30
CA ARG A 191 -0.33 10.10 -22.40
C ARG A 191 -1.40 10.90 -21.63
N TRP A 192 -1.00 11.63 -20.59
CA TRP A 192 -1.89 12.39 -19.71
C TRP A 192 -1.56 13.89 -19.76
N ARG A 193 -1.49 14.42 -20.98
CA ARG A 193 -1.44 15.86 -21.30
C ARG A 193 -2.75 16.26 -21.97
#